data_AF-A0A8E5JTC7-F1
#
_entry.id   AF-A0A8E5JTC7-F1
#
_cell.length_a   1.000
_cell.length_b   1.000
_cell.length_c   1.000
_cell.angle_alpha   90.00
_cell.angle_beta   90.00
_cell.angle_gamma   90.00
#
_symmetry.space_group_name_H-M   'P 1'
#
loop_
_entity.id
_entity.type
_entity.pdbx_description
1 polymer ?
#
loop_
_entity_poly.entity_id
_entity_poly.type
_entity_poly.pdbx_seq_one_letter_code
_entity_poly.pdbx_strand_id
1 'polypeptide(L)'
;MQKSTLALFLACLVAAVAAYTTKYDNIDLDDVLHNDRLLKKYHECLLSDSDASCTPDGKELKAAIPDALTDDCAKCNEKQKAGAEKVIRFLIKEKPDLWTPLENKYDPTGTYRQKYGEELKRVSA
;
A
#
# COMPACT_ATOMS: atom_id res chain seq x y z
N MET A 1 -15.26 -58.32 8.04
CA MET A 1 -16.07 -57.09 8.17
C MET A 1 -15.56 -56.29 9.37
N GLN A 2 -14.77 -55.24 9.16
CA GLN A 2 -14.81 -54.06 10.02
C GLN A 2 -14.18 -52.88 9.27
N LYS A 3 -15.02 -51.89 8.97
CA LYS A 3 -14.66 -50.64 8.30
C LYS A 3 -13.92 -49.78 9.33
N SER A 4 -12.65 -49.47 9.11
CA SER A 4 -11.93 -48.45 9.90
C SER A 4 -11.66 -47.25 9.01
N THR A 5 -12.66 -46.37 8.94
CA THR A 5 -12.56 -44.99 8.49
C THR A 5 -11.60 -44.24 9.42
N LEU A 6 -10.36 -44.03 9.00
CA LEU A 6 -9.45 -43.11 9.67
C LEU A 6 -9.71 -41.71 9.10
N ALA A 7 -10.44 -40.90 9.86
CA ALA A 7 -10.76 -39.52 9.52
C ALA A 7 -9.47 -38.70 9.45
N LEU A 8 -9.16 -38.18 8.26
CA LEU A 8 -8.12 -37.19 8.04
C LEU A 8 -8.59 -35.86 8.66
N PHE A 9 -8.21 -35.61 9.91
CA PHE A 9 -8.35 -34.29 10.52
C PHE A 9 -7.41 -33.33 9.78
N LEU A 10 -7.96 -32.63 8.80
CA LEU A 10 -7.33 -31.49 8.16
C LEU A 10 -7.30 -30.35 9.17
N ALA A 11 -6.20 -30.23 9.92
CA ALA A 11 -5.97 -29.08 10.78
C ALA A 11 -5.82 -27.84 9.88
N CYS A 12 -6.84 -26.98 9.88
CA CYS A 12 -6.73 -25.63 9.32
C CYS A 12 -5.72 -24.83 10.16
N LEU A 13 -4.47 -24.82 9.74
CA LEU A 13 -3.48 -23.84 10.19
C LEU A 13 -3.90 -22.47 9.64
N VAL A 14 -4.64 -21.71 10.44
CA VAL A 14 -4.79 -20.27 10.21
C VAL A 14 -3.44 -19.65 10.56
N ALA A 15 -2.59 -19.46 9.55
CA ALA A 15 -1.38 -18.67 9.71
C ALA A 15 -1.79 -17.24 10.07
N ALA A 16 -1.57 -16.84 11.32
CA ALA A 16 -1.78 -15.45 11.72
C ALA A 16 -0.78 -14.58 10.95
N VAL A 17 -1.29 -13.81 9.99
CA VAL A 17 -0.46 -12.89 9.22
C VAL A 17 -0.04 -11.75 10.15
N ALA A 18 1.26 -11.50 10.28
CA ALA A 18 1.76 -10.45 11.15
C ALA A 18 1.42 -9.07 10.57
N ALA A 19 0.72 -8.23 11.34
CA ALA A 19 0.33 -6.89 10.92
C ALA A 19 1.53 -5.93 10.83
N TYR A 20 1.41 -4.90 10.00
CA TYR A 20 2.41 -3.83 9.95
C TYR A 20 2.40 -2.99 11.24
N THR A 21 3.53 -2.33 11.50
CA THR A 21 3.66 -1.44 12.66
C THR A 21 2.66 -0.29 12.59
N THR A 22 2.07 0.07 13.73
CA THR A 22 1.12 1.18 13.86
C THR A 22 1.78 2.47 14.35
N LYS A 23 3.11 2.46 14.52
CA LYS A 23 3.89 3.58 15.06
C LYS A 23 3.65 4.91 14.31
N TYR A 24 3.37 4.83 13.02
CA TYR A 24 3.24 5.98 12.13
C TYR A 24 1.81 6.24 11.66
N ASP A 25 0.80 5.55 12.22
CA ASP A 25 -0.61 5.69 11.81
C ASP A 25 -1.23 7.06 12.13
N ASN A 26 -0.54 7.91 12.90
CA ASN A 26 -0.99 9.25 13.26
C ASN A 26 -0.23 10.35 12.48
N ILE A 27 0.52 10.00 11.44
CA ILE A 27 1.07 11.00 10.51
C ILE A 27 -0.09 11.73 9.83
N ASP A 28 -0.02 13.06 9.78
CA ASP A 28 -0.97 13.86 9.04
C ASP A 28 -0.67 13.78 7.53
N LEU A 29 -1.48 12.99 6.83
CA LEU A 29 -1.34 12.82 5.39
C LEU A 29 -1.67 14.09 4.60
N ASP A 30 -2.54 14.97 5.09
CA ASP A 30 -2.87 16.21 4.37
C ASP A 30 -1.68 17.17 4.37
N ASP A 31 -0.99 17.28 5.50
CA ASP A 31 0.24 18.08 5.61
C ASP A 31 1.33 17.57 4.66
N VAL A 32 1.44 16.25 4.48
CA VAL A 32 2.40 15.66 3.53
C VAL A 32 1.97 15.92 2.09
N LEU A 33 0.72 15.62 1.74
CA LEU A 33 0.22 15.68 0.36
C LEU A 33 0.14 17.10 -0.20
N HIS A 34 -0.14 18.09 0.64
CA HIS A 34 -0.24 19.51 0.23
C HIS A 34 1.08 20.28 0.41
N ASN A 35 2.14 19.63 0.90
CA ASN A 35 3.47 20.21 0.98
C ASN A 35 4.37 19.62 -0.10
N ASP A 36 4.49 20.32 -1.23
CA ASP A 36 5.26 19.86 -2.39
C ASP A 36 6.71 19.48 -2.06
N ARG A 37 7.35 20.17 -1.11
CA ARG A 37 8.72 19.85 -0.69
C ARG A 37 8.77 18.51 0.03
N LEU A 38 7.83 18.28 0.95
CA LEU A 38 7.77 17.06 1.74
C LEU A 38 7.35 15.87 0.88
N LEU A 39 6.30 16.02 0.07
CA LEU A 39 5.83 15.00 -0.86
C LEU A 39 6.95 14.54 -1.80
N LYS A 40 7.72 15.47 -2.38
CA LYS A 40 8.86 15.14 -3.23
C LYS A 40 9.94 14.34 -2.50
N LYS A 41 10.17 14.60 -1.21
CA LYS A 41 11.14 13.83 -0.42
C LYS A 41 10.69 12.38 -0.20
N TYR A 42 9.41 12.14 0.06
CA TYR A 42 8.86 10.78 0.10
C TYR A 42 8.96 10.11 -1.26
N HIS A 43 8.57 10.80 -2.33
CA HIS A 43 8.65 10.28 -3.69
C HIS A 43 10.10 9.89 -4.07
N GLU A 44 11.09 10.75 -3.80
CA GLU A 44 12.52 10.44 -4.00
C GLU A 44 12.96 9.20 -3.20
N CYS A 45 12.54 9.08 -1.95
CA CYS A 45 12.83 7.92 -1.10
C CYS A 45 12.28 6.62 -1.72
N LEU A 46 11.02 6.64 -2.14
CA LEU A 46 10.34 5.49 -2.72
C LEU A 46 10.95 5.07 -4.07
N LEU A 47 11.33 6.02 -4.91
CA LEU A 47 11.96 5.71 -6.19
C LEU A 47 13.42 5.28 -6.09
N SER A 48 14.16 5.71 -5.07
CA SER A 48 15.56 5.31 -4.90
C SER A 48 15.71 3.81 -4.64
N ASP A 49 16.82 3.23 -5.08
CA ASP A 49 17.24 1.88 -4.69
C ASP A 49 17.92 1.85 -3.31
N SER A 50 18.15 3.03 -2.72
CA SER A 50 18.76 3.19 -1.40
C SER A 50 17.81 3.90 -0.43
N ASP A 51 18.09 3.76 0.86
CA ASP A 51 17.32 4.42 1.93
C ASP A 51 18.03 5.64 2.52
N ALA A 52 19.06 6.14 1.84
CA ALA A 52 19.95 7.17 2.36
C ALA A 52 19.23 8.50 2.66
N SER A 53 18.24 8.86 1.85
CA SER A 53 17.44 10.08 2.00
C SER A 53 16.08 9.86 2.67
N CYS A 54 15.75 8.62 3.03
CA CYS A 54 14.46 8.28 3.61
C CYS A 54 14.40 8.64 5.11
N THR A 55 13.29 9.25 5.52
CA THR A 55 12.90 9.34 6.93
C THR A 55 12.55 7.95 7.47
N PRO A 56 12.57 7.73 8.79
CA PRO A 56 12.25 6.42 9.37
C PRO A 56 10.90 5.85 8.92
N ASP A 57 9.86 6.69 8.86
CA ASP A 57 8.53 6.31 8.38
C ASP A 57 8.50 6.06 6.86
N GLY A 58 9.25 6.83 6.08
CA GLY A 58 9.41 6.59 4.65
C GLY A 58 10.07 5.24 4.34
N LYS A 59 11.01 4.79 5.18
CA LYS A 59 11.64 3.45 5.07
C LYS A 59 10.65 2.33 5.33
N GLU A 60 9.85 2.46 6.39
CA GLU A 60 8.80 1.47 6.68
C GLU A 60 7.80 1.39 5.52
N LEU A 61 7.32 2.54 5.03
CA LEU A 61 6.41 2.59 3.90
C LEU A 61 7.02 1.93 2.66
N LYS A 62 8.26 2.28 2.31
CA LYS A 62 8.97 1.72 1.16
C LYS A 62 9.11 0.20 1.24
N ALA A 63 9.41 -0.32 2.43
CA ALA A 63 9.56 -1.75 2.66
C ALA A 63 8.21 -2.50 2.60
N ALA A 64 7.14 -1.85 3.05
CA ALA A 64 5.80 -2.45 3.09
C ALA A 64 5.12 -2.49 1.71
N ILE A 65 5.33 -1.49 0.84
CA ILE A 65 4.61 -1.36 -0.44
C ILE A 65 4.64 -2.64 -1.29
N PRO A 66 5.79 -3.28 -1.59
CA PRO A 66 5.80 -4.46 -2.47
C PRO A 66 4.93 -5.60 -1.95
N ASP A 67 5.01 -5.88 -0.65
CA ASP A 67 4.22 -6.93 0.00
C ASP A 67 2.74 -6.56 0.03
N ALA A 68 2.41 -5.32 0.43
CA ALA A 68 1.03 -4.83 0.50
C ALA A 68 0.31 -4.82 -0.86
N LEU A 69 1.04 -4.60 -1.97
CA LEU A 69 0.43 -4.65 -3.30
C LEU A 69 0.10 -6.09 -3.73
N THR A 70 0.85 -7.09 -3.24
CA THR A 70 0.63 -8.50 -3.65
C THR A 70 -0.62 -9.12 -3.04
N ASP A 71 -1.06 -8.66 -1.87
CA ASP A 71 -2.18 -9.23 -1.11
C ASP A 71 -3.33 -8.23 -0.84
N ASP A 72 -3.37 -7.11 -1.57
CA ASP A 72 -4.29 -5.99 -1.37
C ASP A 72 -4.31 -5.50 0.11
N CYS A 73 -3.11 -5.38 0.68
CA CYS A 73 -2.85 -4.83 2.01
C CYS A 73 -3.45 -5.70 3.13
N ALA A 74 -3.31 -7.04 3.05
CA ALA A 74 -3.92 -7.96 4.01
C ALA A 74 -3.39 -7.76 5.46
N LYS A 75 -2.18 -7.24 5.60
CA LYS A 75 -1.52 -6.90 6.87
C LYS A 75 -1.84 -5.50 7.40
N CYS A 76 -2.56 -4.71 6.61
CA CYS A 76 -2.87 -3.33 6.93
C CYS A 76 -4.10 -3.24 7.82
N ASN A 77 -4.05 -2.33 8.79
CA ASN A 77 -5.26 -1.95 9.51
C ASN A 77 -6.11 -0.97 8.69
N GLU A 78 -7.29 -0.65 9.21
CA GLU A 78 -8.25 0.23 8.51
C GLU A 78 -7.73 1.65 8.30
N LYS A 79 -6.91 2.20 9.22
CA LYS A 79 -6.28 3.51 9.03
C LYS A 79 -5.26 3.49 7.88
N GLN A 80 -4.46 2.45 7.80
CA GLN A 80 -3.44 2.27 6.76
C GLN A 80 -4.07 2.08 5.39
N LYS A 81 -5.15 1.29 5.30
CA LYS A 81 -5.94 1.14 4.06
C LYS A 81 -6.55 2.46 3.60
N ALA A 82 -7.24 3.16 4.50
CA ALA A 82 -7.83 4.47 4.19
C ALA A 82 -6.77 5.51 3.80
N GLY A 83 -5.62 5.50 4.48
CA GLY A 83 -4.49 6.36 4.16
C GLY A 83 -3.88 6.06 2.78
N ALA A 84 -3.64 4.78 2.47
CA ALA A 84 -3.14 4.34 1.18
C ALA A 84 -4.11 4.74 0.05
N GLU A 85 -5.41 4.49 0.23
CA GLU A 85 -6.44 4.90 -0.71
C GLU A 85 -6.43 6.41 -0.96
N LYS A 86 -6.39 7.22 0.11
CA LYS A 86 -6.31 8.68 0.02
C LYS A 86 -5.10 9.14 -0.79
N VAL A 87 -3.91 8.60 -0.48
CA VAL A 87 -2.66 8.95 -1.14
C VAL A 87 -2.69 8.57 -2.62
N ILE A 88 -3.12 7.34 -2.94
CA ILE A 88 -3.17 6.85 -4.33
C ILE A 88 -4.13 7.72 -5.16
N ARG A 89 -5.33 8.01 -4.65
CA ARG A 89 -6.31 8.87 -5.35
C ARG A 89 -5.75 10.26 -5.59
N PHE A 90 -5.15 10.87 -4.57
CA PHE A 90 -4.54 12.20 -4.69
C PHE A 90 -3.43 12.21 -5.74
N LEU A 91 -2.54 11.22 -5.72
CA LEU A 91 -1.45 11.14 -6.69
C LEU A 91 -1.95 10.92 -8.12
N ILE A 92 -2.93 10.03 -8.33
CA ILE A 92 -3.51 9.78 -9.67
C ILE A 92 -4.15 11.05 -10.23
N LYS A 93 -4.91 11.78 -9.40
CA LYS A 93 -5.72 12.92 -9.84
C LYS A 93 -4.92 14.22 -9.92
N GLU A 94 -4.20 14.55 -8.86
CA GLU A 94 -3.61 15.87 -8.64
C GLU A 94 -2.10 15.91 -8.96
N LYS A 95 -1.39 14.76 -8.88
CA LYS A 95 0.08 14.66 -9.07
C LYS A 95 0.48 13.52 -10.02
N PRO A 96 -0.06 13.45 -11.25
CA PRO A 96 0.20 12.34 -12.17
C PRO A 96 1.69 12.19 -12.55
N ASP A 97 2.46 13.28 -12.46
CA ASP A 97 3.91 13.34 -12.64
C ASP A 97 4.68 12.58 -11.55
N LEU A 98 4.16 12.55 -10.32
CA LEU A 98 4.71 11.77 -9.21
C LEU A 98 4.14 10.34 -9.17
N TRP A 99 2.90 10.14 -9.65
CA TRP A 99 2.28 8.82 -9.65
C TRP A 99 2.93 7.86 -10.66
N THR A 100 3.12 8.31 -11.90
CA THR A 100 3.53 7.42 -13.01
C THR A 100 4.87 6.70 -12.75
N PRO A 101 5.92 7.35 -12.21
CA PRO A 101 7.15 6.64 -11.86
C PRO A 101 6.97 5.60 -10.74
N LEU A 102 6.15 5.91 -9.72
CA LEU A 102 5.87 4.98 -8.61
C LEU A 102 5.11 3.75 -9.11
N GLU A 103 4.09 3.97 -9.95
CA GLU A 103 3.34 2.90 -10.61
C GLU A 103 4.27 1.99 -11.40
N ASN A 104 5.12 2.54 -12.27
CA ASN A 104 6.05 1.73 -13.06
C ASN A 104 7.00 0.89 -12.20
N LYS A 105 7.36 1.37 -11.01
CA LYS A 105 8.26 0.66 -10.08
C LYS A 105 7.54 -0.45 -9.32
N TYR A 106 6.34 -0.18 -8.82
CA TYR A 106 5.67 -1.02 -7.82
C TYR A 106 4.44 -1.78 -8.35
N ASP A 107 3.74 -1.25 -9.35
CA ASP A 107 2.56 -1.84 -9.99
C ASP A 107 2.63 -1.66 -11.52
N PRO A 108 3.53 -2.38 -12.21
CA PRO A 108 3.68 -2.25 -13.66
C PRO A 108 2.45 -2.74 -14.44
N THR A 109 1.50 -3.40 -13.78
CA THR A 109 0.23 -3.83 -14.38
C THR A 109 -0.84 -2.72 -14.36
N GLY A 110 -0.61 -1.65 -13.58
CA GLY A 110 -1.53 -0.54 -13.42
C GLY A 110 -2.85 -0.93 -12.75
N THR A 111 -2.84 -1.97 -11.90
CA THR A 111 -4.01 -2.49 -11.18
C THR A 111 -4.67 -1.39 -10.36
N TYR A 112 -3.90 -0.59 -9.61
CA TYR A 112 -4.44 0.43 -8.72
C TYR A 112 -4.92 1.68 -9.46
N ARG A 113 -4.28 2.04 -10.58
CA ARG A 113 -4.80 3.10 -11.46
C ARG A 113 -6.13 2.71 -12.07
N GLN A 114 -6.33 1.46 -12.46
CA GLN A 114 -7.61 0.98 -12.96
C GLN A 114 -8.67 1.04 -11.84
N LYS A 115 -8.38 0.44 -10.67
CA LYS A 115 -9.27 0.43 -9.49
C LYS A 115 -9.77 1.82 -9.12
N TYR A 116 -8.88 2.80 -8.98
CA TYR A 116 -9.26 4.15 -8.51
C TYR A 116 -9.56 5.14 -9.62
N GLY A 117 -8.98 4.99 -10.81
CA GLY A 117 -9.21 5.88 -11.95
C GLY A 117 -10.64 5.77 -12.48
N GLU A 118 -11.23 4.57 -12.50
CA GLU A 118 -12.64 4.39 -12.85
C GLU A 118 -13.57 5.08 -11.86
N GLU A 119 -13.26 4.97 -10.57
CA GLU A 119 -14.05 5.60 -9.53
C GLU A 119 -13.95 7.12 -9.61
N LEU A 120 -12.75 7.68 -9.75
CA LEU A 120 -12.54 9.12 -9.87
C LEU A 120 -13.30 9.74 -11.05
N LYS A 121 -13.41 9.02 -12.17
CA LYS A 121 -14.25 9.43 -13.31
C LYS A 121 -15.74 9.44 -12.97
N ARG A 122 -16.21 8.52 -12.14
CA ARG A 122 -17.62 8.41 -11.73
C ARG A 122 -18.04 9.53 -10.78
N VAL A 123 -17.18 9.92 -9.84
CA VAL A 123 -17.49 11.00 -8.86
C VAL A 123 -17.25 12.41 -9.38
N SER A 124 -16.54 12.56 -10.50
CA SER A 124 -16.26 13.87 -11.11
C SER A 124 -17.19 14.21 -12.29
N ALA A 125 -18.17 13.35 -12.58
CA ALA A 125 -19.18 13.50 -13.63
C ALA A 125 -20.52 13.90 -13.02
#